data_AF-A0A849ZK87-F1
#
_entry.id   AF-A0A849ZK87-F1
#
_cell.length_a   1.000
_cell.length_b   1.000
_cell.length_c   1.000
_cell.angle_alpha   90.00
_cell.angle_beta   90.00
_cell.angle_gamma   90.00
#
_symmetry.space_group_name_H-M   'P 1'
#
loop_
_entity.id
_entity.type
_entity.pdbx_description
1 polymer ?
#
loop_
_entity_poly.entity_id
_entity_poly.type
_entity_poly.pdbx_seq_one_letter_code
_entity_poly.pdbx_strand_id
1 'polypeptide(L)'
;MSLLRRWAPAAGLLALSAATSWLCWELRGFRMEGGDTSLFLSEAFLPFLEGECATFFFREPLAFALPQIVVRTVGAHWPKEDVYGLSSCLAGGLFAVVLALASRRPLFWLIMLVNATGFLFLGHIENYAFAYVCAVAVTLLGWRTARTRGALWPVVALWALGVGFHQAVAFMAPGVLALLVERRDGRLRWRGPDRSDTVRCLLLVIALGLLFVVPTVVSAFHVIKLVTYGTTGRMIEFITPLSEAMDDQAEFGSQMGAWMRYTMFSAAHLRDVAMFQLWLCPLGLAALGILAVQRRDAGDAFLLLAGGSMFLWSAVWHPHMGWNDWDLWSLMAAPLNTAAALVFSGERPVTGGASATRP
;
A
#
# COMPACT_ATOMS: atom_id res chain seq x y z
N MET A 1 -4.04 40.62 -0.21
CA MET A 1 -4.21 39.61 0.87
C MET A 1 -4.92 38.30 0.44
N SER A 2 -5.31 38.09 -0.83
CA SER A 2 -6.10 36.91 -1.28
C SER A 2 -5.28 35.72 -1.81
N LEU A 3 -4.03 35.91 -2.23
CA LEU A 3 -3.15 34.81 -2.68
C LEU A 3 -2.42 34.15 -1.50
N LEU A 4 -1.86 34.93 -0.58
CA LEU A 4 -1.15 34.39 0.61
C LEU A 4 -2.03 33.49 1.49
N ARG A 5 -3.34 33.78 1.62
CA ARG A 5 -4.29 32.91 2.33
C ARG A 5 -4.57 31.58 1.61
N ARG A 6 -4.40 31.51 0.28
CA ARG A 6 -4.55 30.27 -0.50
C ARG A 6 -3.30 29.39 -0.44
N TRP A 7 -2.11 30.00 -0.27
CA TRP A 7 -0.84 29.29 -0.22
C TRP A 7 -0.40 28.88 1.19
N ALA A 8 -0.84 29.57 2.24
CA ALA A 8 -0.51 29.22 3.63
C ALA A 8 -0.78 27.73 3.97
N PRO A 9 -1.87 27.10 3.51
CA PRO A 9 -2.08 25.67 3.71
C PRO A 9 -1.05 24.81 2.98
N ALA A 10 -0.67 25.16 1.75
CA ALA A 10 0.28 24.39 0.97
C ALA A 10 1.69 24.46 1.57
N ALA A 11 2.13 25.65 1.96
CA ALA A 11 3.41 25.84 2.65
C ALA A 11 3.47 25.06 3.97
N GLY A 12 2.37 25.05 4.74
CA GLY A 12 2.28 24.27 5.97
C GLY A 12 2.37 22.75 5.74
N LEU A 13 1.74 22.24 4.68
CA LEU A 13 1.83 20.82 4.32
C LEU A 13 3.22 20.44 3.80
N LEU A 14 3.87 21.32 3.02
CA LEU A 14 5.25 21.11 2.57
C LEU A 14 6.22 21.10 3.76
N ALA A 15 6.07 22.04 4.69
CA ALA A 15 6.86 22.08 5.91
C ALA A 15 6.64 20.82 6.78
N LEU A 16 5.39 20.36 6.91
CA LEU A 16 5.06 19.12 7.61
C LEU A 16 5.74 17.91 6.94
N SER A 17 5.65 17.82 5.61
CA SER A 17 6.29 16.74 4.84
C SER A 17 7.80 16.74 5.05
N ALA A 18 8.45 17.90 4.90
CA ALA A 18 9.89 18.03 5.04
C ALA A 18 10.35 17.72 6.48
N ALA A 19 9.67 18.27 7.49
CA ALA A 19 10.00 18.03 8.89
C ALA A 19 9.82 16.56 9.28
N THR A 20 8.75 15.91 8.82
CA THR A 20 8.51 14.49 9.08
C THR A 20 9.51 13.62 8.34
N SER A 21 9.83 13.92 7.08
CA SER A 21 10.84 13.19 6.31
C SER A 21 12.21 13.28 6.98
N TRP A 22 12.59 14.47 7.44
CA TRP A 22 13.82 14.69 8.19
C TRP A 22 13.82 13.93 9.52
N LEU A 23 12.73 13.96 10.29
CA LEU A 23 12.62 13.20 11.52
C LEU A 23 12.76 11.69 11.28
N CYS A 24 12.07 11.16 10.27
CA CYS A 24 12.20 9.78 9.83
C CYS A 24 13.65 9.41 9.48
N TRP A 25 14.36 10.33 8.80
CA TRP A 25 15.76 10.15 8.44
C TRP A 25 16.69 10.10 9.65
N GLU A 26 16.51 10.99 10.63
CA GLU A 26 17.28 10.96 11.88
C GLU A 26 17.01 9.69 12.69
N LEU A 27 15.78 9.17 12.62
CA LEU A 27 15.36 7.96 13.30
C LEU A 27 15.66 6.67 12.52
N ARG A 28 16.32 6.73 11.36
CA ARG A 28 16.57 5.53 10.54
C ARG A 28 17.46 4.48 11.20
N GLY A 29 18.20 4.86 12.25
CA GLY A 29 18.92 3.90 13.09
C GLY A 29 18.03 2.91 13.83
N PHE A 30 16.71 3.20 13.93
CA PHE A 30 15.70 2.32 14.51
C PHE A 30 14.94 1.50 13.44
N ARG A 31 15.42 1.48 12.19
CA ARG A 31 14.76 0.70 11.13
C ARG A 31 14.66 -0.76 11.54
N MET A 32 13.52 -1.36 11.25
CA MET A 32 13.38 -2.81 11.31
C MET A 32 13.91 -3.40 10.00
N GLU A 33 14.78 -4.39 10.13
CA GLU A 33 15.14 -5.26 9.02
C GLU A 33 13.94 -6.15 8.67
N GLY A 34 13.80 -6.48 7.40
CA GLY A 34 12.66 -7.22 6.87
C GLY A 34 12.91 -7.74 5.47
N GLY A 35 12.07 -8.70 5.07
CA GLY A 35 11.94 -9.28 3.72
C GLY A 35 13.22 -9.39 2.89
N ASP A 36 13.21 -8.66 1.76
CA ASP A 36 14.20 -8.65 0.69
C ASP A 36 15.33 -7.61 0.92
N THR A 37 15.48 -7.04 2.13
CA THR A 37 16.56 -6.07 2.44
C THR A 37 17.94 -6.58 1.99
N SER A 38 18.28 -7.84 2.29
CA SER A 38 19.58 -8.43 1.92
C SER A 38 19.74 -8.57 0.40
N LEU A 39 18.65 -8.84 -0.32
CA LEU A 39 18.61 -8.89 -1.77
C LEU A 39 18.88 -7.50 -2.36
N PHE A 40 18.18 -6.45 -1.88
CA PHE A 40 18.33 -5.07 -2.35
C PHE A 40 19.74 -4.50 -2.13
N LEU A 41 20.43 -4.95 -1.07
CA LEU A 41 21.80 -4.50 -0.76
C LEU A 41 22.88 -5.35 -1.43
N SER A 42 22.54 -6.53 -1.96
CA SER A 42 23.50 -7.44 -2.59
C SER A 42 24.23 -6.80 -3.79
N GLU A 43 25.44 -7.28 -4.07
CA GLU A 43 26.19 -6.81 -5.25
C GLU A 43 25.56 -7.23 -6.57
N ALA A 44 24.84 -8.36 -6.56
CA ALA A 44 24.01 -8.75 -7.69
C ALA A 44 22.98 -7.66 -8.03
N PHE A 45 22.52 -6.89 -7.03
CA PHE A 45 21.50 -5.88 -7.20
C PHE A 45 22.02 -4.50 -7.69
N LEU A 46 23.33 -4.26 -7.62
CA LEU A 46 23.93 -2.96 -7.93
C LEU A 46 23.66 -2.49 -9.38
N PRO A 47 23.84 -3.33 -10.43
CA PRO A 47 23.59 -2.90 -11.81
C PRO A 47 22.12 -2.50 -12.06
N PHE A 48 21.19 -2.98 -11.23
CA PHE A 48 19.77 -2.61 -11.29
C PHE A 48 19.54 -1.20 -10.75
N LEU A 49 20.16 -0.87 -9.62
CA LEU A 49 20.02 0.44 -8.98
C LEU A 49 20.69 1.55 -9.80
N GLU A 50 21.82 1.24 -10.44
CA GLU A 50 22.56 2.17 -11.30
C GLU A 50 21.91 2.34 -12.68
N GLY A 51 20.97 1.46 -13.04
CA GLY A 51 20.27 1.49 -14.31
C GLY A 51 21.11 1.02 -15.48
N GLU A 52 22.19 0.26 -15.22
CA GLU A 52 23.02 -0.39 -16.24
C GLU A 52 22.27 -1.53 -16.94
N CYS A 53 21.28 -2.11 -16.25
CA CYS A 53 20.34 -3.08 -16.82
C CYS A 53 18.93 -2.49 -16.83
N ALA A 54 18.29 -2.42 -18.00
CA ALA A 54 16.86 -2.15 -18.06
C ALA A 54 16.11 -3.40 -17.56
N THR A 55 15.91 -3.47 -16.25
CA THR A 55 15.21 -4.60 -15.64
C THR A 55 13.82 -4.16 -15.29
N PHE A 56 12.87 -4.91 -15.81
CA PHE A 56 11.48 -4.74 -15.44
C PHE A 56 11.15 -5.72 -14.32
N PHE A 57 11.10 -5.23 -13.08
CA PHE A 57 10.44 -5.96 -12.01
C PHE A 57 8.93 -5.88 -12.25
N PHE A 58 8.38 -6.93 -12.84
CA PHE A 58 6.97 -7.01 -13.24
C PHE A 58 6.00 -6.70 -12.09
N ARG A 59 6.43 -6.89 -10.84
CA ARG A 59 5.60 -6.71 -9.64
C ARG A 59 5.49 -5.26 -9.15
N GLU A 60 6.48 -4.42 -9.42
CA GLU A 60 6.62 -3.13 -8.72
C GLU A 60 7.48 -2.08 -9.47
N PRO A 61 7.14 -1.70 -10.72
CA PRO A 61 8.01 -0.88 -11.57
C PRO A 61 8.36 0.51 -11.00
N LEU A 62 7.42 1.18 -10.33
CA LEU A 62 7.65 2.54 -9.79
C LEU A 62 8.52 2.52 -8.53
N ALA A 63 8.41 1.43 -7.78
CA ALA A 63 9.18 1.16 -6.57
C ALA A 63 10.68 1.08 -6.86
N PHE A 64 11.06 0.61 -8.04
CA PHE A 64 12.45 0.60 -8.53
C PHE A 64 12.88 1.90 -9.19
N ALA A 65 11.98 2.52 -9.96
CA ALA A 65 12.29 3.77 -10.65
C ALA A 65 12.66 4.88 -9.66
N LEU A 66 12.06 4.88 -8.46
CA LEU A 66 12.29 5.92 -7.47
C LEU A 66 13.73 5.89 -6.88
N PRO A 67 14.24 4.77 -6.33
CA PRO A 67 15.65 4.64 -5.93
C PRO A 67 16.62 4.99 -7.05
N GLN A 68 16.34 4.58 -8.30
CA GLN A 68 17.16 4.96 -9.46
C GLN A 68 17.20 6.48 -9.68
N ILE A 69 16.05 7.16 -9.55
CA ILE A 69 15.97 8.63 -9.63
C ILE A 69 16.77 9.25 -8.48
N VAL A 70 16.67 8.70 -7.27
CA VAL A 70 17.44 9.17 -6.11
C VAL A 70 18.94 9.05 -6.41
N VAL A 71 19.42 7.87 -6.80
CA VAL A 71 20.84 7.65 -7.18
C VAL A 71 21.32 8.64 -8.23
N ARG A 72 20.52 8.88 -9.28
CA ARG A 72 20.87 9.84 -10.33
C ARG A 72 20.90 11.29 -9.85
N THR A 73 20.13 11.61 -8.81
CA THR A 73 20.00 12.97 -8.28
C THR A 73 21.05 13.27 -7.20
N VAL A 74 21.28 12.35 -6.26
CA VAL A 74 22.24 12.52 -5.15
C VAL A 74 23.65 12.02 -5.50
N GLY A 75 23.77 11.18 -6.54
CA GLY A 75 25.02 10.62 -7.04
C GLY A 75 25.24 9.18 -6.58
N ALA A 76 25.94 8.40 -7.41
CA ALA A 76 26.26 6.98 -7.17
C ALA A 76 27.19 6.71 -5.97
N HIS A 77 27.70 7.76 -5.31
CA HIS A 77 28.58 7.64 -4.14
C HIS A 77 27.82 7.45 -2.81
N TRP A 78 26.49 7.61 -2.82
CA TRP A 78 25.69 7.36 -1.62
C TRP A 78 25.61 5.85 -1.34
N PRO A 79 25.71 5.42 -0.07
CA PRO A 79 25.44 4.04 0.31
C PRO A 79 24.04 3.59 -0.15
N LYS A 80 23.91 2.34 -0.62
CA LYS A 80 22.63 1.79 -1.13
C LYS A 80 21.53 1.91 -0.08
N GLU A 81 21.88 1.62 1.17
CA GLU A 81 21.01 1.71 2.34
C GLU A 81 20.41 3.11 2.50
N ASP A 82 21.21 4.14 2.23
CA ASP A 82 20.81 5.54 2.38
C ASP A 82 19.91 5.99 1.21
N VAL A 83 20.08 5.42 0.01
CA VAL A 83 19.20 5.68 -1.14
C VAL A 83 17.78 5.17 -0.89
N TYR A 84 17.67 3.90 -0.48
CA TYR A 84 16.38 3.31 -0.10
C TYR A 84 15.83 3.98 1.14
N GLY A 85 16.68 4.22 2.14
CA GLY A 85 16.31 4.90 3.37
C GLY A 85 15.72 6.28 3.12
N LEU A 86 16.30 7.06 2.19
CA LEU A 86 15.80 8.38 1.83
C LEU A 86 14.42 8.27 1.20
N SER A 87 14.22 7.32 0.29
CA SER A 87 12.92 7.07 -0.35
C SER A 87 11.86 6.73 0.69
N SER A 88 12.15 5.81 1.61
CA SER A 88 11.28 5.45 2.74
C SER A 88 10.93 6.66 3.62
N CYS A 89 11.91 7.50 3.96
CA CYS A 89 11.69 8.70 4.77
C CYS A 89 10.82 9.74 4.07
N LEU A 90 11.01 9.95 2.76
CA LEU A 90 10.17 10.83 1.94
C LEU A 90 8.72 10.33 1.90
N ALA A 91 8.50 9.01 1.84
CA ALA A 91 7.16 8.44 1.98
C ALA A 91 6.54 8.76 3.35
N GLY A 92 7.33 8.77 4.43
CA GLY A 92 6.90 9.21 5.76
C GLY A 92 6.40 10.66 5.79
N GLY A 93 7.09 11.56 5.09
CA GLY A 93 6.63 12.94 4.89
C GLY A 93 5.27 13.04 4.19
N LEU A 94 5.13 12.32 3.08
CA LEU A 94 3.88 12.25 2.33
C LEU A 94 2.76 11.62 3.15
N PHE A 95 3.06 10.60 3.95
CA PHE A 95 2.12 9.96 4.86
C PHE A 95 1.53 10.98 5.85
N ALA A 96 2.37 11.78 6.50
CA ALA A 96 1.92 12.82 7.42
C ALA A 96 1.03 13.86 6.73
N VAL A 97 1.34 14.24 5.48
CA VAL A 97 0.47 15.12 4.67
C VAL A 97 -0.89 14.46 4.43
N VAL A 98 -0.92 13.18 4.05
CA VAL A 98 -2.17 12.42 3.85
C VAL A 98 -3.00 12.42 5.13
N LEU A 99 -2.39 12.15 6.30
CA LEU A 99 -3.09 12.16 7.59
C LEU A 99 -3.62 13.55 7.96
N ALA A 100 -2.83 14.61 7.74
CA ALA A 100 -3.24 16.00 8.01
C ALA A 100 -4.40 16.47 7.13
N LEU A 101 -4.44 16.01 5.88
CA LEU A 101 -5.57 16.23 4.98
C LEU A 101 -6.78 15.36 5.33
N ALA A 102 -6.58 14.25 6.04
CA ALA A 102 -7.61 13.29 6.44
C ALA A 102 -8.39 13.74 7.68
N SER A 103 -7.68 14.04 8.76
CA SER A 103 -8.26 14.39 10.05
C SER A 103 -7.31 15.23 10.90
N ARG A 104 -7.88 16.08 11.76
CA ARG A 104 -7.16 16.80 12.81
C ARG A 104 -7.31 16.16 14.19
N ARG A 105 -8.01 15.03 14.29
CA ARG A 105 -8.29 14.37 15.58
C ARG A 105 -7.05 13.62 16.06
N PRO A 106 -6.54 13.89 17.28
CA PRO A 106 -5.36 13.20 17.79
C PRO A 106 -5.51 11.68 17.82
N LEU A 107 -6.70 11.17 18.14
CA LEU A 107 -6.97 9.73 18.16
C LEU A 107 -6.85 9.08 16.77
N PHE A 108 -7.22 9.79 15.70
CA PHE A 108 -7.04 9.29 14.33
C PHE A 108 -5.54 9.11 14.03
N TRP A 109 -4.74 10.13 14.35
CA TRP A 109 -3.29 10.09 14.19
C TRP A 109 -2.64 8.99 15.04
N LEU A 110 -3.05 8.87 16.30
CA LEU A 110 -2.54 7.87 17.23
C LEU A 110 -2.75 6.45 16.67
N ILE A 111 -3.93 6.13 16.16
CA ILE A 111 -4.22 4.81 15.60
C ILE A 111 -3.37 4.54 14.35
N MET A 112 -3.19 5.55 13.49
CA MET A 112 -2.40 5.42 12.27
C MET A 112 -0.88 5.29 12.54
N LEU A 113 -0.38 5.86 13.63
CA LEU A 113 1.06 5.92 13.95
C LEU A 113 1.54 4.87 14.98
N VAL A 114 0.69 4.43 15.92
CA VAL A 114 1.10 3.52 17.02
C VAL A 114 0.98 2.05 16.62
N ASN A 115 1.49 1.72 15.45
CA ASN A 115 1.54 0.34 14.96
C ASN A 115 2.86 0.13 14.19
N ALA A 116 3.23 -1.13 13.95
CA ALA A 116 4.53 -1.45 13.37
C ALA A 116 4.69 -0.93 11.92
N THR A 117 3.61 -0.50 11.23
CA THR A 117 3.74 0.08 9.88
C THR A 117 4.51 1.41 9.88
N GLY A 118 4.63 2.09 11.03
CA GLY A 118 5.46 3.29 11.17
C GLY A 118 6.95 3.04 10.86
N PHE A 119 7.45 1.83 11.08
CA PHE A 119 8.84 1.46 10.78
C PHE A 119 9.15 1.47 9.28
N LEU A 120 8.14 1.35 8.40
CA LEU A 120 8.32 1.51 6.96
C LEU A 120 8.92 2.86 6.57
N PHE A 121 8.70 3.88 7.40
CA PHE A 121 9.13 5.24 7.12
C PHE A 121 10.48 5.57 7.76
N LEU A 122 10.98 4.73 8.66
CA LEU A 122 12.25 4.96 9.36
C LEU A 122 13.42 4.41 8.53
N GLY A 123 13.47 4.72 7.24
CA GLY A 123 14.55 4.30 6.35
C GLY A 123 14.61 2.79 6.09
N HIS A 124 13.45 2.13 6.08
CA HIS A 124 13.33 0.72 5.74
C HIS A 124 13.75 0.46 4.28
N ILE A 125 14.45 -0.64 4.04
CA ILE A 125 15.18 -0.93 2.78
C ILE A 125 14.34 -1.85 1.89
N GLU A 126 13.07 -1.48 1.70
CA GLU A 126 12.14 -2.12 0.76
C GLU A 126 11.15 -1.11 0.20
N ASN A 127 10.49 -1.50 -0.89
CA ASN A 127 9.71 -0.57 -1.69
C ASN A 127 8.24 -0.42 -1.28
N TYR A 128 7.86 -0.88 -0.09
CA TYR A 128 6.46 -0.85 0.36
C TYR A 128 5.99 0.50 0.88
N ALA A 129 6.90 1.40 1.28
CA ALA A 129 6.53 2.66 1.93
C ALA A 129 5.59 3.54 1.08
N PHE A 130 5.88 3.71 -0.21
CA PHE A 130 5.01 4.47 -1.12
C PHE A 130 3.71 3.74 -1.46
N ALA A 131 3.77 2.42 -1.63
CA ALA A 131 2.57 1.60 -1.83
C ALA A 131 1.61 1.71 -0.63
N TYR A 132 2.14 1.71 0.59
CA TYR A 132 1.38 1.91 1.83
C TYR A 132 0.72 3.30 1.87
N VAL A 133 1.47 4.37 1.57
CA VAL A 133 0.93 5.74 1.50
C VAL A 133 -0.21 5.83 0.49
N CYS A 134 -0.02 5.22 -0.69
CA CYS A 134 -1.07 5.15 -1.71
C CYS A 134 -2.29 4.36 -1.24
N ALA A 135 -2.12 3.20 -0.59
CA ALA A 135 -3.21 2.41 -0.05
C ALA A 135 -4.03 3.18 1.00
N VAL A 136 -3.37 3.90 1.91
CA VAL A 136 -4.03 4.78 2.90
C VAL A 136 -4.78 5.92 2.19
N ALA A 137 -4.14 6.59 1.23
CA ALA A 137 -4.75 7.69 0.49
C ALA A 137 -5.97 7.23 -0.33
N VAL A 138 -5.89 6.07 -1.00
CA VAL A 138 -7.01 5.42 -1.71
C VAL A 138 -8.14 5.11 -0.75
N THR A 139 -7.82 4.56 0.43
CA THR A 139 -8.85 4.20 1.41
C THR A 139 -9.58 5.45 1.92
N LEU A 140 -8.85 6.50 2.26
CA LEU A 140 -9.42 7.76 2.74
C LEU A 140 -10.25 8.49 1.68
N LEU A 141 -9.69 8.61 0.47
CA LEU A 141 -10.37 9.30 -0.62
C LEU A 141 -11.56 8.48 -1.12
N GLY A 142 -11.43 7.16 -1.24
CA GLY A 142 -12.53 6.26 -1.60
C GLY A 142 -13.69 6.33 -0.61
N TRP A 143 -13.39 6.32 0.69
CA TRP A 143 -14.40 6.50 1.74
C TRP A 143 -15.13 7.86 1.63
N ARG A 144 -14.39 8.96 1.40
CA ARG A 144 -14.99 10.28 1.17
C ARG A 144 -15.85 10.29 -0.09
N THR A 145 -15.32 9.81 -1.21
CA THR A 145 -15.98 9.78 -2.52
C THR A 145 -17.25 8.93 -2.50
N ALA A 146 -17.27 7.81 -1.78
CA ALA A 146 -18.44 6.98 -1.58
C ALA A 146 -19.59 7.75 -0.90
N ARG A 147 -19.26 8.63 0.06
CA ARG A 147 -20.25 9.36 0.86
C ARG A 147 -20.67 10.69 0.24
N THR A 148 -19.75 11.42 -0.39
CA THR A 148 -20.04 12.73 -0.99
C THR A 148 -20.44 12.65 -2.45
N ARG A 149 -20.36 11.46 -3.07
CA ARG A 149 -20.47 11.31 -4.52
C ARG A 149 -19.46 12.18 -5.27
N GLY A 150 -18.23 12.26 -4.76
CA GLY A 150 -17.12 12.92 -5.42
C GLY A 150 -16.73 12.27 -6.76
N ALA A 151 -15.77 12.90 -7.44
CA ALA A 151 -15.16 12.37 -8.65
C ALA A 151 -14.39 11.07 -8.35
N LEU A 152 -14.50 10.10 -9.25
CA LEU A 152 -13.91 8.76 -9.06
C LEU A 152 -12.44 8.71 -9.52
N TRP A 153 -12.09 9.49 -10.53
CA TRP A 153 -10.79 9.43 -11.16
C TRP A 153 -9.60 9.62 -10.20
N PRO A 154 -9.62 10.46 -9.14
CA PRO A 154 -8.45 10.59 -8.29
C PRO A 154 -8.27 9.38 -7.36
N VAL A 155 -9.35 8.66 -7.01
CA VAL A 155 -9.25 7.37 -6.30
C VAL A 155 -8.61 6.33 -7.20
N VAL A 156 -9.06 6.24 -8.46
CA VAL A 156 -8.52 5.30 -9.46
C VAL A 156 -7.06 5.63 -9.78
N ALA A 157 -6.70 6.91 -9.88
CA ALA A 157 -5.32 7.35 -10.12
C ALA A 157 -4.39 6.95 -8.98
N LEU A 158 -4.78 7.21 -7.72
CA LEU A 158 -3.99 6.81 -6.56
C LEU A 158 -3.92 5.29 -6.41
N TRP A 159 -4.99 4.57 -6.76
CA TRP A 159 -4.99 3.11 -6.76
C TRP A 159 -4.06 2.55 -7.82
N ALA A 160 -4.12 3.05 -9.05
CA ALA A 160 -3.20 2.69 -10.12
C ALA A 160 -1.74 3.01 -9.76
N LEU A 161 -1.50 4.18 -9.14
CA LEU A 161 -0.18 4.54 -8.65
C LEU A 161 0.31 3.57 -7.58
N GLY A 162 -0.55 3.22 -6.61
CA GLY A 162 -0.26 2.22 -5.58
C GLY A 162 0.04 0.85 -6.17
N VAL A 163 -0.70 0.41 -7.19
CA VAL A 163 -0.44 -0.84 -7.94
C VAL A 163 0.91 -0.77 -8.66
N GLY A 164 1.26 0.39 -9.24
CA GLY A 164 2.55 0.60 -9.87
C GLY A 164 3.73 0.57 -8.89
N PHE A 165 3.51 0.97 -7.62
CA PHE A 165 4.48 0.78 -6.54
C PHE A 165 4.49 -0.65 -6.01
N HIS A 166 3.34 -1.31 -5.86
CA HIS A 166 3.28 -2.71 -5.51
C HIS A 166 1.93 -3.34 -5.88
N GLN A 167 1.96 -4.46 -6.59
CA GLN A 167 0.76 -5.16 -7.06
C GLN A 167 -0.22 -5.59 -5.95
N ALA A 168 0.22 -5.74 -4.69
CA ALA A 168 -0.70 -6.12 -3.60
C ALA A 168 -1.82 -5.08 -3.39
N VAL A 169 -1.58 -3.81 -3.74
CA VAL A 169 -2.62 -2.78 -3.70
C VAL A 169 -3.79 -3.10 -4.66
N ALA A 170 -3.57 -3.94 -5.67
CA ALA A 170 -4.62 -4.38 -6.59
C ALA A 170 -5.73 -5.16 -5.88
N PHE A 171 -5.44 -5.82 -4.75
CA PHE A 171 -6.46 -6.54 -3.97
C PHE A 171 -7.46 -5.60 -3.28
N MET A 172 -7.26 -4.27 -3.31
CA MET A 172 -8.29 -3.29 -2.96
C MET A 172 -9.35 -3.09 -4.06
N ALA A 173 -9.23 -3.74 -5.22
CA ALA A 173 -10.14 -3.59 -6.35
C ALA A 173 -11.62 -3.79 -5.98
N PRO A 174 -12.04 -4.76 -5.14
CA PRO A 174 -13.44 -4.90 -4.75
C PRO A 174 -14.02 -3.63 -4.11
N GLY A 175 -13.23 -2.94 -3.27
CA GLY A 175 -13.60 -1.65 -2.70
C GLY A 175 -13.71 -0.57 -3.76
N VAL A 176 -12.71 -0.43 -4.64
CA VAL A 176 -12.72 0.57 -5.73
C VAL A 176 -13.90 0.36 -6.68
N LEU A 177 -14.20 -0.89 -7.06
CA LEU A 177 -15.34 -1.24 -7.89
C LEU A 177 -16.68 -0.96 -7.20
N ALA A 178 -16.75 -1.09 -5.87
CA ALA A 178 -17.95 -0.75 -5.13
C ALA A 178 -18.32 0.73 -5.23
N LEU A 179 -17.36 1.62 -5.52
CA LEU A 179 -17.63 3.05 -5.76
C LEU A 179 -18.45 3.30 -7.04
N LEU A 180 -18.47 2.33 -7.97
CA LEU A 180 -19.25 2.38 -9.21
C LEU A 180 -20.70 1.94 -9.01
N VAL A 181 -21.04 1.41 -7.84
CA VAL A 181 -22.38 0.93 -7.50
C VAL A 181 -22.95 1.76 -6.36
N GLU A 182 -24.22 2.15 -6.48
CA GLU A 182 -24.96 2.79 -5.40
C GLU A 182 -26.22 2.00 -5.06
N ARG A 183 -26.65 2.05 -3.81
CA ARG A 183 -27.94 1.48 -3.40
C ARG A 183 -29.02 2.55 -3.46
N ARG A 184 -30.02 2.35 -4.32
CA ARG A 184 -31.17 3.23 -4.48
C ARG A 184 -32.45 2.42 -4.39
N ASP A 185 -33.33 2.78 -3.46
CA ASP A 185 -34.59 2.08 -3.18
C ASP A 185 -34.38 0.58 -2.89
N GLY A 186 -33.35 0.27 -2.10
CA GLY A 186 -32.98 -1.11 -1.75
C GLY A 186 -32.25 -1.89 -2.85
N ARG A 187 -32.27 -1.41 -4.11
CA ARG A 187 -31.63 -2.06 -5.27
C ARG A 187 -30.24 -1.49 -5.52
N LEU A 188 -29.30 -2.36 -5.90
CA LEU A 188 -27.99 -1.94 -6.41
C LEU A 188 -28.17 -1.40 -7.83
N ARG A 189 -27.70 -0.18 -8.07
CA ARG A 189 -27.67 0.46 -9.38
C ARG A 189 -26.25 0.87 -9.71
N TRP A 190 -25.88 0.72 -10.97
CA TRP A 190 -24.66 1.31 -11.46
C TRP A 190 -24.77 2.84 -11.36
N ARG A 191 -23.90 3.46 -10.57
CA ARG A 191 -23.83 4.91 -10.46
C ARG A 191 -23.36 5.51 -11.78
N GLY A 192 -22.44 4.82 -12.46
CA GLY A 192 -21.72 5.32 -13.61
C GLY A 192 -20.79 6.48 -13.24
N PRO A 193 -19.51 6.48 -13.67
CA PRO A 193 -18.76 7.72 -13.67
C PRO A 193 -19.44 8.69 -14.65
N ASP A 194 -19.30 10.00 -14.42
CA ASP A 194 -19.57 10.96 -15.50
C ASP A 194 -18.75 10.59 -16.74
N ARG A 195 -19.19 10.95 -17.94
CA ARG A 195 -18.47 10.63 -19.19
C ARG A 195 -17.02 11.10 -19.12
N SER A 196 -16.78 12.27 -18.53
CA SER A 196 -15.44 12.83 -18.33
C SER A 196 -14.59 11.97 -17.37
N ASP A 197 -15.15 11.52 -16.25
CA ASP A 197 -14.51 10.63 -15.28
C ASP A 197 -14.24 9.24 -15.89
N THR A 198 -15.16 8.73 -16.70
CA THR A 198 -15.02 7.43 -17.37
C THR A 198 -13.81 7.44 -18.29
N VAL A 199 -13.67 8.47 -19.13
CA VAL A 199 -12.53 8.63 -20.03
C VAL A 199 -11.23 8.71 -19.23
N ARG A 200 -11.19 9.50 -18.16
CA ARG A 200 -9.99 9.62 -17.31
C ARG A 200 -9.61 8.29 -16.64
N CYS A 201 -10.59 7.57 -16.08
CA CYS A 201 -10.35 6.26 -15.47
C CYS A 201 -9.85 5.26 -16.51
N LEU A 202 -10.44 5.24 -17.71
CA LEU A 202 -10.03 4.35 -18.79
C LEU A 202 -8.60 4.67 -19.24
N LEU A 203 -8.26 5.95 -19.43
CA LEU A 203 -6.91 6.37 -19.78
C LEU A 203 -5.89 5.96 -18.71
N LEU A 204 -6.26 6.04 -17.41
CA LEU A 204 -5.40 5.59 -16.32
C LEU A 204 -5.21 4.06 -16.32
N VAL A 205 -6.28 3.29 -16.54
CA VAL A 205 -6.19 1.82 -16.64
C VAL A 205 -5.37 1.41 -17.86
N ILE A 206 -5.54 2.10 -18.99
CA ILE A 206 -4.72 1.88 -20.19
C ILE A 206 -3.27 2.25 -19.89
N ALA A 207 -3.00 3.40 -19.28
CA ALA A 207 -1.63 3.81 -18.93
C ALA A 207 -0.96 2.83 -17.98
N LEU A 208 -1.69 2.33 -16.98
CA LEU A 208 -1.22 1.28 -16.08
C LEU A 208 -0.98 -0.03 -16.84
N GLY A 209 -1.91 -0.43 -17.69
CA GLY A 209 -1.78 -1.58 -18.56
C GLY A 209 -0.54 -1.48 -19.45
N LEU A 210 -0.29 -0.32 -20.06
CA LEU A 210 0.91 -0.06 -20.85
C LEU A 210 2.18 -0.10 -19.99
N LEU A 211 2.14 0.44 -18.77
CA LEU A 211 3.26 0.38 -17.83
C LEU A 211 3.67 -1.07 -17.51
N PHE A 212 2.72 -2.01 -17.42
CA PHE A 212 3.00 -3.43 -17.19
C PHE A 212 3.27 -4.23 -18.48
N VAL A 213 2.48 -3.99 -19.52
CA VAL A 213 2.51 -4.76 -20.78
C VAL A 213 3.70 -4.37 -21.64
N VAL A 214 4.00 -3.08 -21.81
CA VAL A 214 5.09 -2.65 -22.71
C VAL A 214 6.42 -3.27 -22.29
N PRO A 215 6.83 -3.24 -21.02
CA PRO A 215 8.10 -3.83 -20.62
C PRO A 215 8.10 -5.35 -20.71
N THR A 216 6.95 -6.00 -20.49
CA THR A 216 6.78 -7.45 -20.71
C THR A 216 6.94 -7.83 -22.17
N VAL A 217 6.34 -7.05 -23.08
CA VAL A 217 6.46 -7.24 -24.53
C VAL A 217 7.91 -6.97 -24.98
N VAL A 218 8.51 -5.87 -24.53
CA VAL A 218 9.92 -5.55 -24.83
C VAL A 218 10.87 -6.65 -24.31
N SER A 219 10.59 -7.21 -23.13
CA SER A 219 11.30 -8.37 -22.61
C SER A 219 11.18 -9.59 -23.53
N ALA A 220 9.98 -9.88 -24.02
CA ALA A 220 9.71 -11.07 -24.83
C ALA A 220 10.48 -11.04 -26.16
N PHE A 221 10.83 -9.84 -26.65
CA PHE A 221 11.61 -9.67 -27.88
C PHE A 221 13.13 -9.57 -27.67
N HIS A 222 13.64 -9.86 -26.47
CA HIS A 222 15.08 -9.84 -26.13
C HIS A 222 15.83 -8.54 -26.46
N VAL A 223 15.12 -7.43 -26.73
CA VAL A 223 15.72 -6.12 -27.00
C VAL A 223 16.43 -5.58 -25.74
N ILE A 224 16.00 -6.05 -24.58
CA ILE A 224 16.54 -5.74 -23.28
C ILE A 224 16.81 -7.05 -22.55
N LYS A 225 17.97 -7.17 -21.91
CA LYS A 225 18.35 -8.32 -21.07
C LYS A 225 17.48 -8.31 -19.81
N LEU A 226 16.27 -8.85 -19.89
CA LEU A 226 15.39 -8.96 -18.73
C LEU A 226 15.86 -10.11 -17.86
N VAL A 227 16.26 -9.80 -16.64
CA VAL A 227 16.39 -10.83 -15.59
C VAL A 227 14.99 -11.07 -15.07
N THR A 228 14.29 -12.07 -15.61
CA THR A 228 13.06 -12.57 -15.02
C THR A 228 13.40 -13.34 -13.75
N TYR A 229 13.28 -12.70 -12.59
CA TYR A 229 13.19 -13.41 -11.32
C TYR A 229 11.84 -14.14 -11.27
N GLY A 230 11.82 -15.34 -11.83
CA GLY A 230 10.70 -16.25 -11.71
C GLY A 230 10.64 -16.78 -10.29
N THR A 231 9.79 -16.19 -9.45
CA THR A 231 9.39 -16.84 -8.21
C THR A 231 8.59 -18.07 -8.60
N THR A 232 9.20 -19.25 -8.52
CA THR A 232 8.53 -20.53 -8.74
C THR A 232 7.62 -20.82 -7.54
N GLY A 233 6.57 -20.04 -7.35
CA GLY A 233 5.50 -20.36 -6.40
C GLY A 233 4.48 -21.24 -7.11
N ARG A 234 4.65 -22.57 -7.08
CA ARG A 234 3.63 -23.45 -7.66
C ARG A 234 2.47 -23.50 -6.69
N MET A 235 1.26 -23.12 -7.12
CA MET A 235 0.06 -23.08 -6.27
C MET A 235 -0.22 -24.39 -5.49
N ILE A 236 0.18 -25.54 -6.05
CA ILE A 236 0.08 -26.86 -5.41
C ILE A 236 0.90 -26.96 -4.12
N GLU A 237 2.03 -26.28 -4.05
CA GLU A 237 2.92 -26.29 -2.90
C GLU A 237 2.31 -25.58 -1.68
N PHE A 238 1.30 -24.72 -1.88
CA PHE A 238 0.66 -23.96 -0.79
C PHE A 238 -0.35 -24.76 0.03
N ILE A 239 -0.92 -25.80 -0.58
CA ILE A 239 -1.96 -26.65 0.01
C ILE A 239 -1.43 -28.01 0.44
N THR A 240 -0.17 -28.32 0.13
CA THR A 240 0.44 -29.61 0.47
C THR A 240 1.01 -29.53 1.89
N PRO A 241 0.73 -30.53 2.76
CA PRO A 241 1.42 -30.71 4.03
C PRO A 241 2.95 -30.67 3.83
N LEU A 242 3.68 -29.89 4.62
CA LEU A 242 5.13 -29.97 4.60
C LEU A 242 5.56 -31.36 5.04
N SER A 243 6.46 -31.99 4.28
CA SER A 243 7.16 -33.17 4.78
C SER A 243 8.21 -32.74 5.81
N GLU A 244 8.60 -33.65 6.72
CA GLU A 244 9.66 -33.40 7.73
C GLU A 244 10.96 -32.88 7.09
N ALA A 245 11.35 -33.44 5.94
CA ALA A 245 12.51 -32.98 5.18
C ALA A 245 12.38 -31.54 4.63
N MET A 246 11.15 -31.08 4.35
CA MET A 246 10.90 -29.69 3.92
C MET A 246 10.94 -28.72 5.11
N ASP A 247 10.53 -29.16 6.29
CA ASP A 247 10.58 -28.39 7.53
C ASP A 247 12.05 -28.15 7.94
N ASP A 248 12.87 -29.20 7.91
CA ASP A 248 14.33 -29.11 8.16
C ASP A 248 15.04 -28.20 7.14
N GLN A 249 14.64 -28.25 5.87
CA GLN A 249 15.17 -27.39 4.82
C GLN A 249 14.72 -25.93 4.96
N ALA A 250 13.50 -25.69 5.46
CA ALA A 250 12.97 -24.36 5.74
C ALA A 250 13.70 -23.68 6.91
N GLU A 251 14.12 -24.44 7.91
CA GLU A 251 14.91 -23.94 9.04
C GLU A 251 16.33 -23.54 8.60
N PHE A 252 17.00 -24.36 7.79
CA PHE A 252 18.37 -24.14 7.31
C PHE A 252 18.50 -23.04 6.23
N GLY A 253 17.52 -22.91 5.33
CA GLY A 253 17.51 -21.91 4.24
C GLY A 253 16.97 -20.54 4.62
N SER A 254 16.59 -20.34 5.89
CA SER A 254 15.82 -19.19 6.38
C SER A 254 16.50 -17.83 6.25
N GLN A 255 17.80 -17.77 5.93
CA GLN A 255 18.52 -16.52 5.64
C GLN A 255 18.33 -16.00 4.20
N MET A 256 17.79 -16.82 3.28
CA MET A 256 17.49 -16.43 1.90
C MET A 256 16.01 -16.62 1.52
N GLY A 257 15.09 -16.63 2.49
CA GLY A 257 13.65 -16.78 2.23
C GLY A 257 13.27 -18.20 1.81
N ALA A 258 13.50 -19.19 2.68
CA ALA A 258 13.13 -20.57 2.39
C ALA A 258 11.63 -20.70 2.04
N TRP A 259 11.39 -21.46 0.98
CA TRP A 259 10.09 -21.58 0.34
C TRP A 259 9.23 -22.55 1.16
N MET A 260 8.13 -22.07 1.73
CA MET A 260 7.12 -22.81 2.51
C MET A 260 7.52 -23.12 3.97
N ARG A 261 7.19 -22.23 4.90
CA ARG A 261 7.36 -22.45 6.35
C ARG A 261 6.25 -23.26 7.00
N TYR A 262 5.07 -23.31 6.38
CA TYR A 262 3.95 -24.10 6.89
C TYR A 262 2.86 -24.31 5.84
N THR A 263 2.00 -25.32 6.02
CA THR A 263 0.79 -25.47 5.22
C THR A 263 -0.19 -24.33 5.48
N MET A 264 -0.86 -23.85 4.44
CA MET A 264 -1.90 -22.82 4.57
C MET A 264 -2.96 -23.27 5.58
N PHE A 265 -3.29 -22.36 6.50
CA PHE A 265 -4.21 -22.53 7.63
C PHE A 265 -3.81 -23.56 8.70
N SER A 266 -2.57 -24.05 8.69
CA SER A 266 -2.00 -24.72 9.86
C SER A 266 -1.97 -23.79 11.08
N ALA A 267 -1.80 -24.37 12.28
CA ALA A 267 -1.72 -23.57 13.51
C ALA A 267 -0.57 -22.56 13.50
N ALA A 268 0.57 -22.90 12.91
CA ALA A 268 1.71 -21.99 12.74
C ALA A 268 1.37 -20.82 11.82
N HIS A 269 0.72 -21.09 10.68
CA HIS A 269 0.24 -20.03 9.79
C HIS A 269 -0.70 -19.06 10.50
N LEU A 270 -1.73 -19.60 11.16
CA LEU A 270 -2.73 -18.78 11.85
C LEU A 270 -2.11 -17.97 12.99
N ARG A 271 -1.08 -18.50 13.65
CA ARG A 271 -0.31 -17.77 14.67
C ARG A 271 0.41 -16.56 14.06
N ASP A 272 1.07 -16.71 12.92
CA ASP A 272 1.77 -15.60 12.28
C ASP A 272 0.80 -14.56 11.72
N VAL A 273 -0.32 -15.00 11.11
CA VAL A 273 -1.41 -14.09 10.72
C VAL A 273 -1.90 -13.31 11.94
N ALA A 274 -2.18 -13.97 13.06
CA ALA A 274 -2.64 -13.31 14.28
C ALA A 274 -1.58 -12.33 14.84
N MET A 275 -0.31 -12.71 14.82
CA MET A 275 0.80 -11.84 15.24
C MET A 275 0.88 -10.58 14.38
N PHE A 276 0.87 -10.71 13.05
CA PHE A 276 0.88 -9.58 12.13
C PHE A 276 -0.34 -8.67 12.30
N GLN A 277 -1.53 -9.24 12.53
CA GLN A 277 -2.73 -8.44 12.86
C GLN A 277 -2.50 -7.60 14.11
N LEU A 278 -1.98 -8.21 15.19
CA LEU A 278 -1.76 -7.52 16.46
C LEU A 278 -0.68 -6.42 16.34
N TRP A 279 0.36 -6.64 15.53
CA TRP A 279 1.45 -5.69 15.37
C TRP A 279 1.12 -4.54 14.42
N LEU A 280 0.50 -4.86 13.29
CA LEU A 280 0.34 -3.91 12.19
C LEU A 280 -1.02 -3.23 12.21
N CYS A 281 -2.08 -3.91 12.66
CA CYS A 281 -3.42 -3.36 12.70
C CYS A 281 -4.28 -3.90 13.86
N PRO A 282 -3.89 -3.68 15.13
CA PRO A 282 -4.54 -4.29 16.31
C PRO A 282 -6.03 -3.98 16.43
N LEU A 283 -6.47 -2.84 15.90
CA LEU A 283 -7.87 -2.39 15.92
C LEU A 283 -8.63 -2.65 14.61
N GLY A 284 -7.93 -3.16 13.58
CA GLY A 284 -8.45 -3.30 12.22
C GLY A 284 -9.65 -4.23 12.13
N LEU A 285 -9.52 -5.45 12.65
CA LEU A 285 -10.61 -6.45 12.61
C LEU A 285 -11.82 -6.03 13.44
N ALA A 286 -11.60 -5.41 14.60
CA ALA A 286 -12.67 -4.87 15.42
C ALA A 286 -13.46 -3.79 14.66
N ALA A 287 -12.76 -2.89 13.96
CA ALA A 287 -13.39 -1.87 13.13
C ALA A 287 -14.22 -2.47 11.99
N LEU A 288 -13.69 -3.49 11.29
CA LEU A 288 -14.45 -4.21 10.27
C LEU A 288 -15.71 -4.89 10.83
N GLY A 289 -15.61 -5.53 12.00
CA GLY A 289 -16.78 -6.13 12.67
C GLY A 289 -17.86 -5.10 12.99
N ILE A 290 -17.47 -3.94 13.54
CA ILE A 290 -18.39 -2.83 13.81
C ILE A 290 -19.06 -2.35 12.52
N LEU A 291 -18.27 -2.12 11.46
CA LEU A 291 -18.81 -1.68 10.16
C LEU A 291 -19.75 -2.73 9.56
N ALA A 292 -19.44 -4.02 9.69
CA ALA A 292 -20.23 -5.12 9.15
C ALA A 292 -21.61 -5.24 9.82
N VAL A 293 -21.68 -4.99 11.13
CA VAL A 293 -22.94 -4.99 11.89
C VAL A 293 -23.73 -3.69 11.65
N GLN A 294 -23.05 -2.55 11.62
CA GLN A 294 -23.72 -1.26 11.61
C GLN A 294 -24.05 -0.72 10.21
N ARG A 295 -23.41 -1.26 9.14
CA ARG A 295 -23.44 -0.81 7.73
C ARG A 295 -24.35 0.37 7.47
N ARG A 296 -23.83 1.59 7.66
CA ARG A 296 -24.67 2.79 7.65
C ARG A 296 -24.79 3.41 6.27
N ASP A 297 -23.74 3.31 5.45
CA ASP A 297 -23.69 3.94 4.14
C ASP A 297 -22.68 3.31 3.18
N ALA A 298 -22.55 3.91 1.98
CA ALA A 298 -21.63 3.47 0.94
C ALA A 298 -20.15 3.59 1.33
N GLY A 299 -19.78 4.52 2.22
CA GLY A 299 -18.42 4.65 2.74
C GLY A 299 -18.04 3.47 3.63
N ASP A 300 -18.96 3.04 4.49
CA ASP A 300 -18.75 1.85 5.32
C ASP A 300 -18.63 0.59 4.45
N ALA A 301 -19.45 0.48 3.39
CA ALA A 301 -19.37 -0.62 2.44
C ALA A 301 -18.03 -0.64 1.68
N PHE A 302 -17.53 0.54 1.27
CA PHE A 302 -16.21 0.67 0.65
C PHE A 302 -15.10 0.19 1.60
N LEU A 303 -15.09 0.66 2.86
CA LEU A 303 -14.09 0.27 3.85
C LEU A 303 -14.12 -1.24 4.13
N LEU A 304 -15.31 -1.81 4.26
CA LEU A 304 -15.48 -3.25 4.43
C LEU A 304 -14.92 -4.06 3.26
N LEU A 305 -15.20 -3.63 2.02
CA LEU A 305 -14.76 -4.34 0.84
C LEU A 305 -13.25 -4.19 0.63
N ALA A 306 -12.69 -2.98 0.76
CA ALA A 306 -11.26 -2.74 0.61
C ALA A 306 -10.44 -3.40 1.73
N GLY A 307 -10.83 -3.23 2.99
CA GLY A 307 -10.14 -3.83 4.13
C GLY A 307 -10.34 -5.35 4.19
N GLY A 308 -11.55 -5.81 3.94
CA GLY A 308 -11.88 -7.24 3.92
C GLY A 308 -11.19 -7.98 2.79
N SER A 309 -11.11 -7.43 1.58
CA SER A 309 -10.41 -8.09 0.47
C SER A 309 -8.90 -8.14 0.68
N MET A 310 -8.29 -7.10 1.23
CA MET A 310 -6.87 -7.08 1.58
C MET A 310 -6.56 -8.08 2.71
N PHE A 311 -7.40 -8.14 3.74
CA PHE A 311 -7.28 -9.14 4.81
C PHE A 311 -7.45 -10.58 4.30
N LEU A 312 -8.46 -10.83 3.47
CA LEU A 312 -8.67 -12.15 2.88
C LEU A 312 -7.49 -12.54 2.00
N TRP A 313 -6.98 -11.61 1.19
CA TRP A 313 -5.78 -11.83 0.40
C TRP A 313 -4.60 -12.24 1.29
N SER A 314 -4.26 -11.45 2.31
CA SER A 314 -3.12 -11.79 3.17
C SER A 314 -3.31 -13.10 3.94
N ALA A 315 -4.55 -13.46 4.26
CA ALA A 315 -4.87 -14.74 4.91
C ALA A 315 -4.79 -15.95 3.97
N VAL A 316 -4.91 -15.76 2.65
CA VAL A 316 -4.78 -16.84 1.65
C VAL A 316 -3.45 -16.79 0.90
N TRP A 317 -2.68 -15.72 1.05
CA TRP A 317 -1.49 -15.45 0.27
C TRP A 317 -0.24 -15.98 0.95
N HIS A 318 0.45 -16.87 0.23
CA HIS A 318 1.86 -17.26 0.32
C HIS A 318 2.37 -17.78 1.69
N PRO A 319 2.38 -19.10 1.94
CA PRO A 319 2.98 -19.73 3.13
C PRO A 319 4.52 -19.62 3.27
N HIS A 320 5.18 -18.71 2.56
CA HIS A 320 6.63 -18.51 2.62
C HIS A 320 7.00 -17.43 3.65
N MET A 321 6.09 -17.17 4.60
CA MET A 321 6.18 -16.01 5.47
C MET A 321 7.27 -16.18 6.52
N GLY A 322 8.32 -15.39 6.36
CA GLY A 322 9.22 -15.04 7.43
C GLY A 322 8.52 -14.20 8.49
N TRP A 323 8.99 -14.26 9.73
CA TRP A 323 8.68 -13.21 10.72
C TRP A 323 9.20 -11.83 10.27
N ASN A 324 10.12 -11.83 9.29
CA ASN A 324 10.70 -10.66 8.63
C ASN A 324 9.81 -10.02 7.56
N ASP A 325 8.76 -10.69 7.05
CA ASP A 325 7.91 -10.16 5.97
C ASP A 325 6.80 -9.22 6.48
N TRP A 326 7.02 -8.59 7.63
CA TRP A 326 6.03 -7.71 8.29
C TRP A 326 5.66 -6.49 7.44
N ASP A 327 6.56 -6.08 6.57
CA ASP A 327 6.49 -4.96 5.66
C ASP A 327 5.60 -5.23 4.45
N LEU A 328 5.56 -6.45 3.90
CA LEU A 328 4.55 -6.86 2.93
C LEU A 328 3.15 -6.83 3.57
N TRP A 329 3.04 -7.33 4.80
CA TRP A 329 1.79 -7.32 5.58
C TRP A 329 1.31 -5.92 5.94
N SER A 330 2.21 -4.93 5.94
CA SER A 330 1.84 -3.55 6.16
C SER A 330 0.81 -3.06 5.13
N LEU A 331 0.87 -3.52 3.88
CA LEU A 331 -0.07 -3.12 2.83
C LEU A 331 -1.50 -3.57 3.15
N MET A 332 -1.66 -4.74 3.76
CA MET A 332 -2.94 -5.20 4.28
C MET A 332 -3.40 -4.33 5.46
N ALA A 333 -2.48 -3.94 6.34
CA ALA A 333 -2.79 -3.10 7.48
C ALA A 333 -3.26 -1.69 7.07
N ALA A 334 -2.86 -1.16 5.90
CA ALA A 334 -3.24 0.18 5.45
C ALA A 334 -4.75 0.46 5.48
N PRO A 335 -5.62 -0.30 4.75
CA PRO A 335 -7.06 -0.07 4.81
C PRO A 335 -7.68 -0.43 6.17
N LEU A 336 -7.11 -1.39 6.90
CA LEU A 336 -7.60 -1.81 8.22
C LEU A 336 -7.36 -0.74 9.29
N ASN A 337 -6.14 -0.18 9.35
CA ASN A 337 -5.79 0.95 10.21
C ASN A 337 -6.60 2.18 9.86
N THR A 338 -6.78 2.46 8.56
CA THR A 338 -7.62 3.58 8.11
C THR A 338 -9.07 3.40 8.58
N ALA A 339 -9.64 2.21 8.43
CA ALA A 339 -10.99 1.90 8.90
C ALA A 339 -11.09 2.06 10.43
N ALA A 340 -10.13 1.53 11.19
CA ALA A 340 -10.07 1.70 12.64
C ALA A 340 -9.96 3.16 13.05
N ALA A 341 -9.07 3.92 12.43
CA ALA A 341 -8.89 5.34 12.70
C ALA A 341 -10.18 6.12 12.45
N LEU A 342 -10.89 5.86 11.35
CA LEU A 342 -12.19 6.50 11.05
C LEU A 342 -13.28 6.11 12.05
N VAL A 343 -13.41 4.82 12.38
CA VAL A 343 -14.45 4.31 13.29
C VAL A 343 -14.24 4.82 14.72
N PHE A 344 -13.04 4.63 15.28
CA PHE A 344 -12.78 4.92 16.69
C PHE A 344 -12.54 6.40 16.98
N SER A 345 -12.02 7.18 16.01
CA SER A 345 -11.95 8.63 16.17
C SER A 345 -13.32 9.31 16.04
N GLY A 346 -14.35 8.57 15.60
CA GLY A 346 -15.70 9.08 15.35
C GLY A 346 -15.75 10.05 14.16
N GLU A 347 -14.79 9.97 13.24
CA GLU A 347 -14.70 10.88 12.09
C GLU A 347 -15.95 10.67 11.22
N ARG A 348 -16.78 11.70 11.16
CA ARG A 348 -17.89 11.76 10.20
C ARG A 348 -17.42 12.63 9.05
N PRO A 349 -17.76 12.30 7.79
CA PRO A 349 -17.52 13.24 6.72
C PRO A 349 -18.26 14.51 7.09
N VAL A 350 -17.63 15.65 6.85
CA VAL A 350 -18.34 16.92 6.82
C VAL A 350 -19.34 16.75 5.68
N THR A 351 -20.59 16.40 6.01
CA THR A 351 -21.70 16.52 5.09
C THR A 351 -21.72 18.01 4.81
N GLY A 352 -21.10 18.41 3.70
CA GLY A 352 -21.10 19.80 3.25
C GLY A 352 -22.55 20.21 3.35
N GLY A 353 -22.83 21.18 4.21
CA GLY A 353 -24.16 21.71 4.42
C GLY A 353 -24.59 22.29 3.09
N ALA A 354 -25.10 21.45 2.21
CA ALA A 354 -26.15 21.81 1.31
C ALA A 354 -27.29 22.19 2.26
N SER A 355 -27.22 23.44 2.71
CA SER A 355 -28.37 24.22 3.12
C SER A 355 -29.45 23.83 2.14
N ALA A 356 -30.37 22.99 2.60
CA ALA A 356 -31.58 22.71 1.88
C ALA A 356 -32.32 24.04 1.83
N THR A 357 -31.98 24.88 0.86
CA THR A 357 -32.91 25.85 0.31
C THR A 357 -33.98 24.98 -0.33
N ARG A 358 -34.94 24.57 0.51
CA ARG A 358 -36.22 24.05 0.07
C ARG A 358 -36.81 25.13 -0.86
N PRO A 359 -37.15 24.80 -2.10
CA PRO A 359 -37.96 25.69 -2.93
C PRO A 359 -39.32 25.96 -2.26
#